data_AF-A0A261GVT7-F1
#
_entry.id   AF-A0A261GVT7-F1
#
_cell.length_a   1.000
_cell.length_b   1.000
_cell.length_c   1.000
_cell.angle_alpha   90.00
_cell.angle_beta   90.00
_cell.angle_gamma   90.00
#
_symmetry.space_group_name_H-M   'P 1'
#
loop_
_entity.id
_entity.type
_entity.pdbx_description
1 polymer ?
#
loop_
_entity_poly.entity_id
_entity_poly.type
_entity_poly.pdbx_seq_one_letter_code
_entity_poly.pdbx_strand_id
1 'polypeptide(L)'
;MAVREPEDDGQISEAQRISMLERSMSTNRIFLLLLAVLIIVTLSVSITIAILSTMEGDAESASSSQILELRSEVKDLKAELLKNQAQLATLSDALPQLRTELQNSSAPTFQRLMLQQEKSNQEFLKAMKEGMYDLARMVPGSRTWLELYSERIDKANTLSQERERLLKRLNTGEPLIEP
;
A
#
# COMPACT_ATOMS: atom_id res chain seq x y z
N MET A 1 -104.24 10.00 75.98
CA MET A 1 -104.89 9.67 74.69
C MET A 1 -104.41 10.72 73.68
N ALA A 2 -103.47 10.30 72.83
CA ALA A 2 -102.95 10.80 71.54
C ALA A 2 -102.88 12.30 71.12
N VAL A 3 -101.88 12.54 70.23
CA VAL A 3 -101.77 13.54 69.12
C VAL A 3 -100.98 14.83 69.47
N ARG A 4 -99.94 15.32 68.74
CA ARG A 4 -99.27 15.03 67.45
C ARG A 4 -97.89 15.74 67.46
N GLU A 5 -96.88 15.17 66.81
CA GLU A 5 -95.69 15.91 66.32
C GLU A 5 -96.04 16.76 65.08
N PRO A 6 -95.22 17.77 64.77
CA PRO A 6 -94.88 18.01 63.38
C PRO A 6 -93.36 17.91 63.18
N GLU A 7 -92.99 17.01 62.28
CA GLU A 7 -91.71 17.01 61.58
C GLU A 7 -91.63 18.25 60.69
N ASP A 8 -90.46 18.91 60.64
CA ASP A 8 -90.13 19.84 59.58
C ASP A 8 -88.78 19.44 58.96
N ASP A 9 -88.89 19.17 57.66
CA ASP A 9 -87.95 18.50 56.80
C ASP A 9 -86.73 19.37 56.48
N GLY A 10 -85.57 18.72 56.35
CA GLY A 10 -84.39 19.34 55.79
C GLY A 10 -84.60 19.72 54.32
N GLN A 11 -84.61 21.01 54.00
CA GLN A 11 -84.54 21.49 52.62
C GLN A 11 -83.45 22.55 52.44
N ILE A 12 -82.40 22.13 51.74
CA ILE A 12 -81.34 22.99 51.19
C ILE A 12 -81.96 23.79 50.02
N SER A 13 -81.96 25.11 50.13
CA SER A 13 -82.59 26.06 49.18
C SER A 13 -82.09 25.93 47.73
N GLU A 14 -83.00 26.05 46.76
CA GLU A 14 -82.80 25.85 45.32
C GLU A 14 -81.69 26.75 44.72
N ALA A 15 -81.47 27.94 45.26
CA ALA A 15 -80.39 28.85 44.84
C ALA A 15 -78.98 28.28 45.11
N GLN A 16 -78.85 27.41 46.11
CA GLN A 16 -77.60 26.76 46.46
C GLN A 16 -77.31 25.56 45.55
N ARG A 17 -78.35 24.94 44.97
CA ARG A 17 -78.20 23.86 43.97
C ARG A 17 -77.73 24.39 42.62
N ILE A 18 -78.30 25.50 42.14
CA ILE A 18 -77.94 26.08 40.83
C ILE A 18 -76.49 26.58 40.83
N SER A 19 -76.03 27.25 41.90
CA SER A 19 -74.65 27.71 42.03
C SER A 19 -73.63 26.56 42.19
N MET A 20 -74.00 25.44 42.82
CA MET A 20 -73.18 24.24 42.87
C MET A 20 -73.07 23.54 41.49
N LEU A 21 -74.16 23.50 40.73
CA LEU A 21 -74.18 22.92 39.38
C LEU A 21 -73.38 23.77 38.37
N GLU A 22 -73.47 25.09 38.43
CA GLU A 22 -72.71 26.01 37.57
C GLU A 22 -71.19 25.94 37.83
N ARG A 23 -70.79 25.84 39.10
CA ARG A 23 -69.38 25.66 39.50
C ARG A 23 -68.84 24.26 39.13
N SER A 24 -69.70 23.23 39.19
CA SER A 24 -69.35 21.85 38.78
C SER A 24 -69.22 21.69 37.26
N MET A 25 -70.07 22.36 36.46
CA MET A 25 -69.98 22.28 34.99
C MET A 25 -68.79 23.07 34.42
N SER A 26 -68.47 24.24 34.97
CA SER A 26 -67.33 25.04 34.53
C SER A 26 -65.99 24.37 34.83
N THR A 27 -65.85 23.74 36.00
CA THR A 27 -64.64 22.98 36.38
C THR A 27 -64.42 21.75 35.52
N ASN A 28 -65.48 21.01 35.16
CA ASN A 28 -65.36 19.85 34.26
C ASN A 28 -64.91 20.26 32.85
N ARG A 29 -65.41 21.39 32.32
CA ARG A 29 -65.00 21.91 31.01
C ARG A 29 -63.53 22.34 30.98
N ILE A 30 -63.04 22.94 32.07
CA ILE A 30 -61.63 23.31 32.23
C ILE A 30 -60.74 22.06 32.33
N PHE A 31 -61.18 21.04 33.07
CA PHE A 31 -60.46 19.78 33.18
C PHE A 31 -60.34 19.06 31.82
N LEU A 32 -61.42 19.03 31.02
CA LEU A 32 -61.41 18.49 29.67
C LEU A 32 -60.49 19.26 28.72
N LEU A 33 -60.45 20.60 28.81
CA LEU A 33 -59.52 21.41 28.02
C LEU A 33 -58.06 21.14 28.39
N LEU A 34 -57.75 21.01 29.68
CA LEU A 34 -56.41 20.69 30.16
C LEU A 34 -55.97 19.31 29.69
N LEU A 35 -56.87 18.31 29.75
CA LEU A 35 -56.62 16.96 29.23
C LEU A 35 -56.35 16.99 27.71
N ALA A 36 -57.16 17.73 26.95
CA ALA A 36 -56.99 17.84 25.50
C ALA A 36 -55.64 18.46 25.12
N VAL A 37 -55.22 19.53 25.82
CA VAL A 37 -53.90 20.16 25.60
C VAL A 37 -52.77 19.18 25.94
N LEU A 38 -52.89 18.42 27.03
CA LEU A 38 -51.89 17.43 27.42
C LEU A 38 -51.76 16.30 26.39
N ILE A 39 -52.87 15.83 25.83
CA ILE A 39 -52.88 14.83 24.75
C ILE A 39 -52.19 15.39 23.49
N ILE A 40 -52.50 16.64 23.10
CA ILE A 40 -51.88 17.26 21.91
C ILE A 40 -50.37 17.41 22.09
N VAL A 41 -49.92 17.85 23.27
CA VAL A 41 -48.48 18.02 23.57
C VAL A 41 -47.76 16.68 23.55
N THR A 42 -48.32 15.66 24.20
CA THR A 42 -47.71 14.32 24.22
C THR A 42 -47.64 13.70 22.82
N LEU A 43 -48.70 13.84 22.02
CA LEU A 43 -48.72 13.36 20.64
C LEU A 43 -47.65 14.06 19.78
N SER A 44 -47.51 15.38 19.92
CA SER A 44 -46.53 16.18 19.18
C SER A 44 -45.09 15.77 19.50
N VAL A 45 -44.79 15.55 20.79
CA VAL A 45 -43.49 15.06 21.24
C VAL A 45 -43.24 13.63 20.74
N SER A 46 -44.23 12.73 20.80
CA SER A 46 -44.11 11.37 20.30
C SER A 46 -43.83 11.31 18.79
N ILE A 47 -44.52 12.13 18.00
CA ILE A 47 -44.29 12.22 16.54
C ILE A 47 -42.89 12.75 16.26
N THR A 48 -42.45 13.77 17.00
CA THR A 48 -41.11 14.35 16.83
C THR A 48 -40.01 13.32 17.13
N ILE A 49 -40.16 12.56 18.22
CA ILE A 49 -39.24 11.48 18.59
C ILE A 49 -39.26 10.35 17.55
N ALA A 50 -40.44 9.98 17.04
CA ALA A 50 -40.57 8.94 16.02
C ALA A 50 -39.82 9.31 14.73
N ILE A 51 -39.93 10.58 14.27
CA ILE A 51 -39.23 11.08 13.08
C ILE A 51 -37.71 11.04 13.27
N LEU A 52 -37.22 11.55 14.41
CA LEU A 52 -35.79 11.52 14.75
C LEU A 52 -35.25 10.09 14.80
N SER A 53 -35.97 9.18 15.46
CA SER A 53 -35.59 7.76 15.57
C SER A 53 -35.52 7.05 14.22
N THR A 54 -36.42 7.36 13.28
CA THR A 54 -36.39 6.78 11.94
C THR A 54 -35.26 7.32 11.06
N MET A 55 -34.78 8.55 11.30
CA MET A 55 -33.68 9.14 10.54
C MET A 55 -32.29 8.78 11.09
N GLU A 56 -32.14 8.61 12.41
CA GLU A 56 -30.88 8.18 13.04
C GLU A 56 -30.56 6.70 12.76
N GLY A 57 -31.57 5.83 12.72
CA GLY A 57 -31.39 4.38 12.59
C GLY A 57 -30.67 3.90 11.32
N ASP A 58 -30.86 4.60 10.19
CA ASP A 58 -30.23 4.26 8.91
C ASP A 58 -28.86 4.97 8.71
N ALA A 59 -28.68 6.17 9.26
CA ALA A 59 -27.46 6.94 9.08
C ALA A 59 -26.30 6.45 9.97
N GLU A 60 -26.58 6.02 11.21
CA GLU A 60 -25.56 5.46 12.11
C GLU A 60 -25.14 4.03 11.71
N SER A 61 -26.08 3.20 11.22
CA SER A 61 -25.75 1.82 10.81
C SER A 61 -24.92 1.77 9.52
N ALA A 62 -25.26 2.56 8.50
CA ALA A 62 -24.52 2.60 7.24
C ALA A 62 -23.12 3.22 7.38
N SER A 63 -22.97 4.21 8.27
CA SER A 63 -21.66 4.80 8.58
C SER A 63 -20.80 3.86 9.43
N SER A 64 -21.40 3.13 10.38
CA SER A 64 -20.69 2.15 11.20
C SER A 64 -20.13 0.99 10.39
N SER A 65 -20.86 0.48 9.40
CA SER A 65 -20.36 -0.58 8.49
C SER A 65 -19.19 -0.10 7.61
N GLN A 66 -19.27 1.12 7.06
CA GLN A 66 -18.19 1.70 6.25
C GLN A 66 -16.94 1.98 7.09
N ILE A 67 -17.12 2.43 8.34
CA ILE A 67 -16.01 2.60 9.28
C ILE A 67 -15.36 1.26 9.62
N LEU A 68 -16.15 0.19 9.78
CA LEU A 68 -15.63 -1.16 10.02
C LEU A 68 -14.83 -1.70 8.84
N GLU A 69 -15.32 -1.46 7.61
CA GLU A 69 -14.65 -1.84 6.37
C GLU A 69 -13.32 -1.07 6.18
N LEU A 70 -13.33 0.25 6.35
CA LEU A 70 -12.10 1.06 6.34
C LEU A 70 -11.10 0.60 7.39
N ARG A 71 -11.58 0.23 8.58
CA ARG A 71 -10.71 -0.24 9.66
C ARG A 71 -10.07 -1.59 9.33
N SER A 72 -10.80 -2.45 8.60
CA SER A 72 -10.28 -3.70 8.05
C SER A 72 -9.23 -3.42 6.99
N GLU A 73 -9.52 -2.56 6.02
CA GLU A 73 -8.61 -2.21 4.93
C GLU A 73 -7.31 -1.58 5.46
N VAL A 74 -7.41 -0.66 6.44
CA VAL A 74 -6.23 -0.09 7.11
C VAL A 74 -5.42 -1.15 7.85
N LYS A 75 -6.06 -2.16 8.44
CA LYS A 75 -5.38 -3.27 9.10
C LYS A 75 -4.64 -4.13 8.08
N ASP A 76 -5.26 -4.42 6.94
CA ASP A 76 -4.68 -5.22 5.87
C ASP A 76 -3.51 -4.50 5.19
N LEU A 77 -3.68 -3.21 4.88
CA LEU A 77 -2.61 -2.34 4.37
C LEU A 77 -1.43 -2.26 5.34
N LYS A 78 -1.67 -2.16 6.65
CA LYS A 78 -0.60 -2.21 7.66
C LYS A 78 0.12 -3.55 7.68
N ALA A 79 -0.61 -4.65 7.56
CA ALA A 79 -0.01 -5.98 7.48
C ALA A 79 0.85 -6.14 6.22
N GLU A 80 0.39 -5.62 5.08
CA GLU A 80 1.13 -5.63 3.83
C GLU A 80 2.38 -4.73 3.89
N LEU A 81 2.29 -3.56 4.52
CA LEU A 81 3.43 -2.68 4.74
C LEU A 81 4.50 -3.37 5.61
N LEU A 82 4.11 -4.03 6.69
CA LEU A 82 5.02 -4.81 7.53
C LEU A 82 5.68 -5.96 6.76
N LYS A 83 4.92 -6.65 5.90
CA LYS A 83 5.45 -7.71 5.03
C LYS A 83 6.46 -7.15 4.03
N ASN A 84 6.16 -6.03 3.38
CA ASN A 84 7.05 -5.37 2.43
C ASN A 84 8.31 -4.84 3.13
N GLN A 85 8.18 -4.30 4.35
CA GLN A 85 9.32 -3.87 5.15
C GLN A 85 10.23 -5.04 5.53
N ALA A 86 9.67 -6.19 5.90
CA ALA A 86 10.42 -7.40 6.18
C ALA A 86 11.15 -7.94 4.93
N GLN A 87 10.50 -7.90 3.76
CA GLN A 87 11.13 -8.25 2.49
C GLN A 87 12.27 -7.29 2.12
N LEU A 88 12.07 -5.98 2.30
CA LEU A 88 13.10 -4.96 2.09
C LEU A 88 14.29 -5.17 3.03
N ALA A 89 14.05 -5.49 4.31
CA ALA A 89 15.12 -5.81 5.25
C ALA A 89 15.90 -7.06 4.81
N THR A 90 15.21 -8.11 4.36
CA THR A 90 15.85 -9.35 3.87
C THR A 90 16.69 -9.09 2.61
N LEU A 91 16.18 -8.28 1.68
CA LEU A 91 16.92 -7.88 0.48
C LEU A 91 18.12 -6.99 0.82
N SER A 92 17.96 -6.07 1.77
CA SER A 92 19.04 -5.22 2.26
C SER A 92 20.16 -6.03 2.91
N ASP A 93 19.85 -7.15 3.57
CA ASP A 93 20.84 -8.05 4.16
C ASP A 93 21.47 -8.99 3.12
N ALA A 94 20.74 -9.38 2.08
CA ALA A 94 21.24 -10.26 1.02
C ALA A 94 22.17 -9.55 0.02
N LEU A 95 21.91 -8.28 -0.30
CA LEU A 95 22.73 -7.49 -1.22
C LEU A 95 24.22 -7.40 -0.85
N PRO A 96 24.60 -7.07 0.40
CA PRO A 96 26.01 -7.06 0.79
C PRO A 96 26.63 -8.45 0.75
N GLN A 97 25.88 -9.52 1.09
CA GLN A 97 26.37 -10.89 0.99
C GLN A 97 26.67 -11.29 -0.46
N LEU A 98 25.74 -11.03 -1.39
CA LEU A 98 25.97 -11.26 -2.82
C LEU A 98 27.14 -10.44 -3.35
N ARG A 99 27.28 -9.18 -2.91
CA ARG A 99 28.42 -8.33 -3.28
C ARG A 99 29.73 -8.91 -2.75
N THR A 100 29.76 -9.39 -1.52
CA THR A 100 30.93 -10.05 -0.93
C THR A 100 31.25 -11.37 -1.63
N GLU A 101 30.26 -12.20 -1.94
CA GLU A 101 30.46 -13.42 -2.73
C GLU A 101 31.00 -13.12 -4.14
N LEU A 102 30.52 -12.06 -4.78
CA LEU A 102 31.00 -11.62 -6.08
C LEU A 102 32.42 -11.03 -6.02
N GLN A 103 32.74 -10.28 -4.97
CA GLN A 103 34.09 -9.77 -4.72
C GLN A 103 35.09 -10.88 -4.34
N ASN A 104 34.63 -11.88 -3.59
CA ASN A 104 35.38 -13.08 -3.26
C ASN A 104 35.39 -14.09 -4.41
N SER A 105 34.52 -13.92 -5.41
CA SER A 105 34.55 -14.72 -6.62
C SER A 105 35.81 -14.36 -7.39
N SER A 106 36.48 -15.39 -7.92
CA SER A 106 37.65 -15.21 -8.76
C SER A 106 37.34 -14.59 -10.12
N ALA A 107 36.07 -14.30 -10.44
CA ALA A 107 35.63 -13.92 -11.78
C ALA A 107 36.20 -12.59 -12.28
N PRO A 108 36.20 -11.47 -11.52
CA PRO A 108 36.82 -10.22 -11.95
C PRO A 108 38.35 -10.36 -12.09
N THR A 109 38.99 -11.08 -11.17
CA THR A 109 40.44 -11.32 -11.21
C THR A 109 40.83 -12.19 -12.41
N PHE A 110 40.05 -13.23 -12.70
CA PHE A 110 40.23 -14.08 -13.87
C PHE A 110 40.02 -13.31 -15.17
N GLN A 111 39.00 -12.44 -15.24
CA GLN A 111 38.78 -11.56 -16.38
C GLN A 111 39.99 -10.64 -16.64
N ARG A 112 40.53 -10.00 -15.59
CA ARG A 112 41.75 -9.17 -15.69
C ARG A 112 42.93 -9.98 -16.21
N LEU A 113 43.15 -11.18 -15.68
CA LEU A 113 44.23 -12.06 -16.12
C LEU A 113 44.09 -12.45 -17.59
N MET A 114 42.88 -12.81 -18.03
CA MET A 114 42.60 -13.15 -19.43
C MET A 114 42.79 -11.95 -20.36
N LEU A 115 42.39 -10.74 -19.94
CA LEU A 115 42.64 -9.50 -20.70
C LEU A 115 44.14 -9.23 -20.85
N GLN A 116 44.91 -9.36 -19.77
CA GLN A 116 46.36 -9.20 -19.80
C GLN A 116 47.02 -10.25 -20.70
N GLN A 117 46.58 -11.51 -20.62
CA GLN A 117 47.06 -12.58 -21.48
C GLN A 117 46.79 -12.28 -22.96
N GLU A 118 45.60 -11.77 -23.28
CA GLU A 118 45.25 -11.49 -24.67
C GLU A 118 46.06 -10.31 -25.23
N LYS A 119 46.31 -9.27 -24.41
CA LYS A 119 47.22 -8.18 -24.78
C LYS A 119 48.65 -8.68 -25.04
N SER A 120 49.18 -9.53 -24.15
CA SER A 120 50.52 -10.12 -24.32
C SER A 120 50.61 -10.99 -25.59
N ASN A 121 49.54 -11.74 -25.90
CA ASN A 121 49.46 -12.55 -27.11
C ASN A 121 49.48 -11.68 -28.39
N GLN A 122 48.75 -10.56 -28.41
CA GLN A 122 48.77 -9.62 -29.54
C GLN A 122 50.17 -9.02 -29.74
N GLU A 123 50.85 -8.62 -28.66
CA GLU A 123 52.22 -8.10 -28.71
C GLU A 123 53.19 -9.16 -29.25
N PHE A 124 53.06 -10.41 -28.80
CA PHE A 124 53.85 -11.53 -29.29
C PHE A 124 53.63 -11.80 -30.78
N LEU A 125 52.38 -11.84 -31.24
CA LEU A 125 52.05 -12.05 -32.65
C LEU A 125 52.58 -10.92 -33.53
N LYS A 126 52.55 -9.68 -33.05
CA LYS A 126 53.12 -8.53 -33.75
C LYS A 126 54.64 -8.66 -33.90
N ALA A 127 55.34 -8.94 -32.80
CA ALA A 127 56.79 -9.14 -32.81
C ALA A 127 57.20 -10.32 -33.71
N MET A 128 56.43 -11.41 -33.69
CA MET A 128 56.64 -12.56 -34.57
C MET A 128 56.50 -12.18 -36.05
N LYS A 129 55.47 -11.39 -36.40
CA LYS A 129 55.26 -10.93 -37.78
C LYS A 129 56.41 -10.06 -38.27
N GLU A 130 56.86 -9.12 -37.42
CA GLU A 130 58.01 -8.25 -37.70
C GLU A 130 59.30 -9.07 -37.89
N GLY A 131 59.59 -10.00 -36.97
CA GLY A 131 60.76 -10.87 -37.07
C GLY A 131 60.72 -11.77 -38.31
N MET A 132 59.55 -12.30 -38.67
CA MET A 132 59.37 -13.09 -39.89
C MET A 132 59.58 -12.25 -41.16
N TYR A 133 59.15 -11.00 -41.15
CA TYR A 133 59.36 -10.06 -42.24
C TYR A 133 60.85 -9.76 -42.47
N ASP A 134 61.60 -9.55 -41.39
CA ASP A 134 63.04 -9.32 -41.46
C ASP A 134 63.79 -10.57 -41.91
N LEU A 135 63.44 -11.74 -41.37
CA LEU A 135 64.03 -13.01 -41.78
C LEU A 135 63.76 -13.30 -43.26
N ALA A 136 62.56 -12.99 -43.75
CA ALA A 136 62.17 -13.26 -45.12
C ALA A 136 62.93 -12.41 -46.15
N ARG A 137 63.61 -11.34 -45.72
CA ARG A 137 64.51 -10.53 -46.56
C ARG A 137 65.95 -11.04 -46.55
N MET A 138 66.32 -11.83 -45.56
CA MET A 138 67.67 -12.41 -45.42
C MET A 138 67.79 -13.78 -46.08
N VAL A 139 66.67 -14.49 -46.29
CA VAL A 139 66.65 -15.85 -46.87
C VAL A 139 66.09 -15.83 -48.30
N PRO A 140 66.83 -16.31 -49.31
CA PRO A 140 66.31 -16.43 -50.68
C PRO A 140 65.12 -17.42 -50.74
N GLY A 141 64.03 -17.03 -51.41
CA GLY A 141 62.86 -17.91 -51.62
C GLY A 141 61.81 -17.92 -50.50
N SER A 142 61.99 -17.20 -49.40
CA SER A 142 61.06 -17.17 -48.26
C SER A 142 59.84 -16.25 -48.43
N ARG A 143 59.65 -15.63 -49.61
CA ARG A 143 58.53 -14.68 -49.86
C ARG A 143 57.15 -15.35 -49.78
N THR A 144 57.03 -16.57 -50.29
CA THR A 144 55.77 -17.32 -50.28
C THR A 144 55.38 -17.76 -48.86
N TRP A 145 56.37 -18.08 -48.02
CA TRP A 145 56.13 -18.40 -46.61
C TRP A 145 55.69 -17.15 -45.84
N LEU A 146 56.37 -16.01 -46.06
CA LEU A 146 55.99 -14.74 -45.45
C LEU A 146 54.51 -14.39 -45.71
N GLU A 147 54.04 -14.56 -46.95
CA GLU A 147 52.64 -14.28 -47.33
C GLU A 147 51.66 -15.21 -46.61
N LEU A 148 51.88 -16.53 -46.70
CA LEU A 148 51.00 -17.53 -46.08
C LEU A 148 50.92 -17.42 -44.55
N TYR A 149 52.06 -17.19 -43.89
CA TYR A 149 52.10 -17.08 -42.43
C TYR A 149 51.66 -15.70 -41.93
N SER A 150 51.86 -14.63 -42.71
CA SER A 150 51.34 -13.30 -42.34
C SER A 150 49.82 -13.30 -42.26
N GLU A 151 49.14 -13.92 -43.23
CA GLU A 151 47.68 -14.06 -43.21
C GLU A 151 47.19 -14.82 -41.97
N ARG A 152 47.87 -15.91 -41.60
CA ARG A 152 47.54 -16.70 -40.40
C ARG A 152 47.74 -15.91 -39.12
N ILE A 153 48.84 -15.16 -39.02
CA ILE A 153 49.13 -14.30 -37.86
C ILE A 153 48.09 -13.17 -37.77
N ASP A 154 47.72 -12.55 -38.88
CA ASP A 154 46.71 -11.48 -38.92
C ASP A 154 45.33 -11.99 -38.49
N LYS A 155 44.96 -13.19 -38.93
CA LYS A 155 43.73 -13.86 -38.49
C LYS A 155 43.77 -14.17 -36.99
N ALA A 156 44.89 -14.69 -36.49
CA ALA A 156 45.06 -14.99 -35.06
C ALA A 156 44.96 -13.71 -34.21
N ASN A 157 45.57 -12.61 -34.67
CA ASN A 157 45.50 -11.31 -34.02
C ASN A 157 44.07 -10.74 -34.02
N THR A 158 43.35 -10.88 -35.13
CA THR A 158 41.95 -10.44 -35.23
C THR A 158 41.05 -11.20 -34.24
N LEU A 159 41.19 -12.53 -34.18
CA LEU A 159 40.49 -13.36 -33.20
C LEU A 159 40.86 -12.98 -31.76
N SER A 160 42.12 -12.66 -31.53
CA SER A 160 42.60 -12.21 -30.22
C SER A 160 41.94 -10.90 -29.78
N GLN A 161 41.87 -9.91 -30.66
CA GLN A 161 41.15 -8.66 -30.40
C GLN A 161 39.64 -8.86 -30.20
N GLU A 162 39.03 -9.82 -30.90
CA GLU A 162 37.63 -10.16 -30.69
C GLU A 162 37.39 -10.73 -29.29
N ARG A 163 38.24 -11.67 -28.85
CA ARG A 163 38.17 -12.20 -27.47
C ARG A 163 38.40 -11.11 -26.44
N GLU A 164 39.34 -10.20 -26.65
CA GLU A 164 39.54 -9.05 -25.76
C GLU A 164 38.25 -8.20 -25.64
N ARG A 165 37.60 -7.89 -26.77
CA ARG A 165 36.32 -7.15 -26.77
C ARG A 165 35.22 -7.90 -26.03
N LEU A 166 35.12 -9.22 -26.20
CA LEU A 166 34.16 -10.06 -25.48
C LEU A 166 34.47 -10.06 -23.98
N LEU A 167 35.73 -10.22 -23.60
CA LEU A 167 36.18 -10.19 -22.21
C LEU A 167 35.86 -8.84 -21.56
N LYS A 168 36.08 -7.70 -22.23
CA LYS A 168 35.72 -6.36 -21.72
C LYS A 168 34.22 -6.17 -21.51
N ARG A 169 33.38 -6.90 -22.26
CA ARG A 169 31.91 -6.83 -22.16
C ARG A 169 31.33 -7.78 -21.10
N LEU A 170 32.12 -8.72 -20.57
CA LEU A 170 31.66 -9.60 -19.50
C LEU A 170 31.38 -8.75 -18.26
N ASN A 171 30.13 -8.78 -17.81
CA ASN A 171 29.72 -8.14 -16.57
C ASN A 171 30.07 -9.08 -15.41
N THR A 172 31.26 -8.92 -14.83
CA THR A 172 31.71 -9.70 -13.67
C THR A 172 31.48 -8.98 -12.34
N GLY A 173 30.71 -7.89 -12.31
CA GLY A 173 30.31 -7.22 -11.06
C GLY A 173 31.25 -6.15 -10.53
N GLU A 174 32.40 -5.92 -11.15
CA GLU A 174 33.22 -4.71 -10.95
C GLU A 174 33.30 -3.93 -12.27
N PRO A 175 33.10 -2.60 -12.27
CA PRO A 175 33.53 -1.78 -13.39
C PRO A 175 35.05 -1.91 -13.50
N LEU A 176 35.55 -2.11 -14.72
CA LEU A 176 36.98 -1.97 -15.03
C LEU A 176 37.35 -0.50 -14.75
N ILE A 177 37.77 -0.21 -13.52
CA ILE A 177 38.37 1.07 -13.17
C ILE A 177 39.75 1.03 -13.84
N GLU A 178 39.87 1.70 -14.99
CA GLU A 178 41.17 2.03 -15.55
C GLU A 178 41.88 2.99 -14.57
N PRO A 179 43.18 2.78 -14.28
CA PRO A 179 43.98 3.69 -13.46
C PRO A 179 44.21 5.05 -14.14
#